data_AF-A0A1C6LVD5-F1
#
_entry.id   AF-A0A1C6LVD5-F1
#
_cell.length_a   1.000
_cell.length_b   1.000
_cell.length_c   1.000
_cell.angle_alpha   90.00
_cell.angle_beta   90.00
_cell.angle_gamma   90.00
#
_symmetry.space_group_name_H-M   'P 1'
#
loop_
_entity.id
_entity.type
_entity.pdbx_description
1 polymer ?
#
loop_
_entity_poly.entity_id
_entity_poly.type
_entity_poly.pdbx_seq_one_letter_code
_entity_poly.pdbx_strand_id
1 'polypeptide(L)'
;MNTASLNSPASTPATPATPPTSATPAPTATGAAAAPGAATPTAPATNHTPDDPRVGWTAAPDNTTPPLHERRDGILPAVAAALSVRGRTLTSTGNKGDQPPAPHPLVQDFLDTLTTEHRARHTGRCPETVLLSRYLTTTENARAAKRGNRRTGNAKPRALTHSEAKRALKHAKLTARHIREDGDPLHGRYAPPCRACSALLTHFGVRPVDPGTTGEKAPR
;
A
#
# COMPACT_ATOMS: atom_id res chain seq x y z
N MET A 1 66.73 3.49 -12.52
CA MET A 1 66.76 4.96 -12.56
C MET A 1 66.21 5.38 -13.91
N ASN A 2 65.02 5.97 -13.95
CA ASN A 2 64.56 6.86 -15.03
C ASN A 2 63.24 7.51 -14.59
N THR A 3 63.30 8.84 -14.52
CA THR A 3 62.22 9.78 -14.29
C THR A 3 61.47 10.06 -15.60
N ALA A 4 60.14 10.06 -15.57
CA ALA A 4 59.34 10.78 -16.54
C ALA A 4 58.04 11.28 -15.88
N SER A 5 57.96 12.60 -15.79
CA SER A 5 56.82 13.42 -15.39
C SER A 5 55.88 13.58 -16.58
N LEU A 6 54.56 13.45 -16.39
CA LEU A 6 53.57 14.07 -17.26
C LEU A 6 52.33 14.54 -16.48
N ASN A 7 52.05 15.82 -16.66
CA ASN A 7 50.91 16.61 -16.20
C ASN A 7 49.61 16.27 -16.95
N SER A 8 48.49 16.30 -16.19
CA SER A 8 47.17 16.93 -16.48
C SER A 8 46.31 16.44 -17.68
N PRO A 9 44.96 16.65 -17.69
CA PRO A 9 44.22 17.68 -16.96
C PRO A 9 42.94 17.26 -16.21
N ALA A 10 42.54 18.19 -15.34
CA ALA A 10 41.29 18.24 -14.60
C ALA A 10 40.06 18.21 -15.52
N SER A 11 39.09 17.37 -15.16
CA SER A 11 37.77 17.35 -15.78
C SER A 11 36.87 18.42 -15.15
N THR A 12 36.28 19.24 -16.01
CA THR A 12 35.23 20.24 -15.76
C THR A 12 33.96 19.59 -15.20
N PRO A 13 33.21 20.27 -14.32
CA PRO A 13 31.86 19.85 -13.94
C PRO A 13 30.85 20.16 -15.05
N ALA A 14 30.00 19.19 -15.37
CA ALA A 14 28.90 19.33 -16.32
C ALA A 14 27.73 20.13 -15.71
N THR A 15 27.29 21.14 -16.45
CA THR A 15 26.08 21.94 -16.20
C THR A 15 24.80 21.11 -16.39
N PRO A 16 23.77 21.24 -15.54
CA PRO A 16 22.48 20.59 -15.78
C PRO A 16 21.70 21.31 -16.89
N ALA A 17 21.27 20.55 -17.90
CA ALA A 17 20.38 21.00 -18.95
C ALA A 17 18.92 21.03 -18.48
N THR A 18 18.27 22.17 -18.69
CA THR A 18 16.85 22.45 -18.44
C THR A 18 15.94 21.64 -19.37
N PRO A 19 14.78 21.12 -18.91
CA PRO A 19 13.79 20.50 -19.80
C PRO A 19 12.99 21.55 -20.59
N PRO A 20 12.60 21.27 -21.85
CA PRO A 20 11.74 22.16 -22.61
C PRO A 20 10.31 22.17 -22.07
N THR A 21 9.81 23.38 -21.85
CA THR A 21 8.44 23.71 -21.47
C THR A 21 7.56 23.67 -22.73
N SER A 22 6.68 22.68 -22.84
CA SER A 22 5.61 22.71 -23.84
C SER A 22 4.42 23.48 -23.27
N ALA A 23 4.31 24.74 -23.66
CA ALA A 23 3.17 25.61 -23.39
C ALA A 23 2.03 25.31 -24.38
N THR A 24 0.87 24.95 -23.86
CA THR A 24 -0.40 24.90 -24.61
C THR A 24 -1.08 26.27 -24.48
N PRO A 25 -1.55 26.90 -25.58
CA PRO A 25 -2.14 28.23 -25.54
C PRO A 25 -3.55 28.22 -24.92
N ALA A 26 -3.79 29.23 -24.09
CA ALA A 26 -5.10 29.62 -23.59
C ALA A 26 -5.98 30.19 -24.72
N PRO A 27 -7.29 29.90 -24.77
CA PRO A 27 -8.21 30.68 -25.58
C PRO A 27 -8.63 31.96 -24.85
N THR A 28 -8.50 33.05 -25.59
CA THR A 28 -8.97 34.42 -25.34
C THR A 28 -10.44 34.48 -24.95
N ALA A 29 -10.77 35.13 -23.84
CA ALA A 29 -12.12 35.55 -23.50
C ALA A 29 -12.27 37.06 -23.77
N THR A 30 -13.14 37.42 -24.71
CA THR A 30 -13.73 38.76 -24.84
C THR A 30 -15.09 38.60 -25.49
N GLY A 31 -16.15 39.07 -24.82
CA GLY A 31 -17.51 39.08 -25.35
C GLY A 31 -18.56 39.08 -24.25
N ALA A 32 -19.09 40.27 -23.95
CA ALA A 32 -20.04 40.54 -22.90
C ALA A 32 -21.49 40.16 -23.24
N ALA A 33 -22.32 40.21 -22.18
CA ALA A 33 -23.78 40.39 -22.15
C ALA A 33 -24.68 39.16 -22.31
N ALA A 34 -25.32 38.75 -21.20
CA ALA A 34 -26.75 38.97 -20.94
C ALA A 34 -27.24 38.00 -19.83
N ALA A 35 -27.82 38.54 -18.77
CA ALA A 35 -28.54 37.76 -17.77
C ALA A 35 -29.86 37.21 -18.35
N PRO A 36 -30.27 36.00 -17.93
CA PRO A 36 -31.69 35.79 -17.64
C PRO A 36 -31.91 35.18 -16.24
N GLY A 37 -33.13 35.38 -15.77
CA GLY A 37 -33.58 35.22 -14.39
C GLY A 37 -33.37 33.84 -13.77
N ALA A 38 -33.34 33.88 -12.44
CA ALA A 38 -33.42 32.74 -11.54
C ALA A 38 -34.56 31.80 -11.95
N ALA A 39 -34.20 30.60 -12.39
CA ALA A 39 -35.11 29.47 -12.45
C ALA A 39 -34.76 28.52 -11.31
N THR A 40 -35.62 28.50 -10.31
CA THR A 40 -35.68 27.47 -9.26
C THR A 40 -35.65 26.09 -9.91
N PRO A 41 -34.78 25.15 -9.51
CA PRO A 41 -34.92 23.77 -9.95
C PRO A 41 -36.17 23.18 -9.29
N THR A 42 -37.27 23.12 -10.05
CA THR A 42 -38.44 22.30 -9.69
C THR A 42 -37.99 20.86 -9.63
N ALA A 43 -37.97 20.30 -8.42
CA ALA A 43 -37.75 18.88 -8.19
C ALA A 43 -38.79 18.07 -9.00
N PRO A 44 -38.42 16.93 -9.61
CA PRO A 44 -39.42 16.04 -10.19
C PRO A 44 -40.35 15.57 -9.06
N ALA A 45 -41.65 15.84 -9.19
CA ALA A 45 -42.66 15.30 -8.31
C ALA A 45 -42.66 13.78 -8.45
N THR A 46 -42.01 13.10 -7.53
CA THR A 46 -42.09 11.64 -7.40
C THR A 46 -43.48 11.32 -6.86
N ASN A 47 -44.34 10.78 -7.73
CA ASN A 47 -45.53 10.06 -7.29
C ASN A 47 -45.06 8.81 -6.52
N HIS A 48 -44.80 8.99 -5.23
CA HIS A 48 -44.57 7.89 -4.31
C HIS A 48 -45.93 7.26 -4.00
N THR A 49 -46.08 5.98 -4.33
CA THR A 49 -47.19 5.17 -3.83
C THR A 49 -47.16 5.26 -2.29
N PRO A 50 -48.29 5.58 -1.61
CA PRO A 50 -48.35 5.80 -0.16
C PRO A 50 -47.89 4.64 0.74
N ASP A 51 -47.50 3.51 0.14
CA ASP A 51 -47.26 2.22 0.80
C ASP A 51 -45.83 1.69 0.56
N ASP A 52 -44.89 2.50 0.06
CA ASP A 52 -43.47 2.08 0.00
C ASP A 52 -42.85 2.19 1.41
N PRO A 53 -42.51 1.07 2.07
CA PRO A 53 -41.99 1.06 3.43
C PRO A 53 -40.65 1.81 3.57
N ARG A 54 -39.97 2.14 2.45
CA ARG A 54 -38.71 2.89 2.46
C ARG A 54 -38.90 4.40 2.64
N VAL A 55 -40.12 4.93 2.47
CA VAL A 55 -40.41 6.38 2.63
C VAL A 55 -40.17 6.84 4.06
N GLY A 56 -40.33 5.96 5.06
CA GLY A 56 -40.02 6.24 6.46
C GLY A 56 -38.54 6.19 6.83
N TRP A 57 -37.66 5.64 5.98
CA TRP A 57 -36.22 5.49 6.29
C TRP A 57 -35.42 6.78 6.11
N THR A 58 -35.88 7.67 5.24
CA THR A 58 -35.24 8.98 4.99
C THR A 58 -35.69 10.07 5.95
N ALA A 59 -36.79 9.87 6.68
CA ALA A 59 -37.31 10.81 7.67
C ALA A 59 -36.69 10.56 9.06
N ALA A 60 -35.36 10.59 9.16
CA ALA A 60 -34.71 10.68 10.47
C ALA A 60 -34.81 12.14 10.96
N PRO A 61 -35.26 12.40 12.20
CA PRO A 61 -35.31 13.75 12.76
C PRO A 61 -33.93 14.38 12.85
N ASP A 62 -33.92 15.72 12.78
CA ASP A 62 -32.76 16.60 12.68
C ASP A 62 -31.54 16.13 13.49
N ASN A 63 -30.43 15.93 12.76
CA ASN A 63 -29.06 15.97 13.23
C ASN A 63 -28.71 15.11 14.46
N THR A 64 -29.00 13.80 14.38
CA THR A 64 -28.35 12.78 15.24
C THR A 64 -26.95 12.39 14.75
N THR A 65 -26.27 13.28 14.02
CA THR A 65 -24.89 13.05 13.61
C THR A 65 -24.01 13.12 14.86
N PRO A 66 -23.32 12.04 15.26
CA PRO A 66 -22.43 12.10 16.41
C PRO A 66 -21.36 13.17 16.16
N PRO A 67 -21.06 14.03 17.15
CA PRO A 67 -20.14 15.12 16.96
C PRO A 67 -18.76 14.57 16.58
N LEU A 68 -18.21 15.08 15.48
CA LEU A 68 -16.84 14.79 15.08
C LEU A 68 -15.93 15.60 15.99
N HIS A 69 -15.41 14.97 17.05
CA HIS A 69 -14.56 15.65 18.03
C HIS A 69 -13.29 16.23 17.40
N GLU A 70 -12.74 15.57 16.38
CA GLU A 70 -11.55 15.99 15.64
C GLU A 70 -11.71 15.67 14.15
N ARG A 71 -11.11 16.49 13.27
CA ARG A 71 -10.99 16.11 11.85
C ARG A 71 -10.21 14.81 11.78
N ARG A 72 -10.91 13.72 11.47
CA ARG A 72 -10.23 12.48 11.08
C ARG A 72 -9.41 12.81 9.85
N ASP A 73 -8.10 12.70 9.97
CA ASP A 73 -7.20 12.66 8.83
C ASP A 73 -7.48 11.36 8.07
N GLY A 74 -8.59 11.38 7.31
CA GLY A 74 -8.99 10.38 6.35
C GLY A 74 -7.96 10.16 5.24
N ILE A 75 -6.75 10.70 5.39
CA ILE A 75 -5.59 10.57 4.52
C ILE A 75 -4.57 9.59 5.11
N LEU A 76 -4.45 9.46 6.44
CA LEU A 76 -3.46 8.56 7.05
C LEU A 76 -3.83 7.08 6.82
N PRO A 77 -2.84 6.21 6.52
CA PRO A 77 -3.05 4.77 6.53
C PRO A 77 -3.26 4.31 7.98
N ALA A 78 -4.05 3.25 8.19
CA ALA A 78 -4.37 2.82 9.56
C ALA A 78 -3.21 2.10 10.27
N VAL A 79 -2.30 1.48 9.50
CA VAL A 79 -1.23 0.61 10.00
C VAL A 79 0.00 0.72 9.10
N ALA A 80 1.18 0.77 9.71
CA ALA A 80 2.47 0.51 9.06
C ALA A 80 3.07 -0.80 9.57
N ALA A 81 3.77 -1.52 8.70
CA ALA A 81 4.48 -2.73 9.06
C ALA A 81 5.92 -2.72 8.54
N ALA A 82 6.76 -3.51 9.21
CA ALA A 82 8.13 -3.81 8.84
C ALA A 82 8.32 -5.33 8.79
N LEU A 83 8.83 -5.83 7.67
CA LEU A 83 9.22 -7.22 7.45
C LEU A 83 10.75 -7.31 7.46
N SER A 84 11.29 -8.06 8.41
CA SER A 84 12.72 -8.36 8.52
C SER A 84 12.99 -9.78 8.03
N VAL A 85 13.82 -9.93 6.99
CA VAL A 85 14.25 -11.21 6.43
C VAL A 85 15.76 -11.21 6.23
N ARG A 86 16.48 -12.08 6.95
CA ARG A 86 17.94 -12.29 6.80
C ARG A 86 18.75 -10.97 6.81
N GLY A 87 18.45 -10.07 7.74
CA GLY A 87 19.12 -8.77 7.87
C GLY A 87 18.63 -7.68 6.91
N ARG A 88 17.67 -7.95 6.03
CA ARG A 88 17.00 -6.95 5.18
C ARG A 88 15.66 -6.58 5.79
N THR A 89 15.37 -5.28 5.87
CA THR A 89 14.09 -4.76 6.34
C THR A 89 13.33 -4.09 5.19
N LEU A 90 12.08 -4.48 5.00
CA LEU A 90 11.14 -3.85 4.08
C LEU A 90 10.02 -3.21 4.90
N THR A 91 9.62 -2.00 4.56
CA THR A 91 8.52 -1.28 5.23
C THR A 91 7.41 -0.95 4.23
N SER A 92 6.18 -0.97 4.72
CA SER A 92 5.00 -0.59 3.95
C SER A 92 3.89 -0.13 4.87
N THR A 93 3.05 0.76 4.38
CA THR A 93 1.75 1.09 4.95
C THR A 93 0.66 0.24 4.30
N GLY A 94 -0.48 0.12 4.98
CA GLY A 94 -1.66 -0.50 4.40
C GLY A 94 -2.16 0.31 3.20
N ASN A 95 -2.56 -0.37 2.12
CA ASN A 95 -3.03 0.31 0.93
C ASN A 95 -4.45 0.85 1.14
N LYS A 96 -4.61 2.15 0.93
CA LYS A 96 -5.90 2.86 1.02
C LYS A 96 -6.52 3.19 -0.33
N GLY A 97 -5.76 3.06 -1.42
CA GLY A 97 -6.26 3.31 -2.77
C GLY A 97 -7.39 2.36 -3.16
N ASP A 98 -8.28 2.82 -4.04
CA ASP A 98 -9.39 2.01 -4.55
C ASP A 98 -8.91 0.73 -5.22
N GLN A 99 -7.74 0.78 -5.86
CA GLN A 99 -7.09 -0.37 -6.46
C GLN A 99 -6.08 -1.01 -5.49
N PRO A 100 -6.30 -2.27 -5.06
CA PRO A 100 -5.28 -3.02 -4.34
C PRO A 100 -4.09 -3.28 -5.28
N PRO A 101 -2.83 -3.20 -4.81
CA PRO A 101 -1.69 -3.65 -5.61
C PRO A 101 -1.89 -5.14 -5.86
N ALA A 102 -1.73 -5.59 -7.10
CA ALA A 102 -1.85 -7.01 -7.43
C ALA A 102 -0.90 -7.83 -6.53
N PRO A 103 -1.41 -8.72 -5.66
CA PRO A 103 -0.57 -9.55 -4.82
C PRO A 103 0.28 -10.50 -5.66
N HIS A 104 1.34 -11.03 -5.07
CA HIS A 104 2.11 -12.10 -5.72
C HIS A 104 1.20 -13.32 -5.93
N PRO A 105 1.29 -14.08 -7.04
CA PRO A 105 0.40 -15.22 -7.33
C PRO A 105 0.25 -16.20 -6.15
N LEU A 106 1.34 -16.65 -5.54
CA LEU A 106 1.27 -17.54 -4.36
C LEU A 106 0.53 -16.95 -3.14
N VAL A 107 0.51 -15.62 -3.00
CA VAL A 107 -0.23 -14.93 -1.94
C VAL A 107 -1.70 -14.83 -2.35
N GLN A 108 -1.96 -14.48 -3.62
CA GLN A 108 -3.30 -14.45 -4.17
C GLN A 108 -4.00 -15.81 -4.07
N ASP A 109 -3.34 -16.88 -4.51
CA ASP A 109 -3.82 -18.26 -4.42
C ASP A 109 -4.22 -18.62 -2.99
N PHE A 110 -3.39 -18.24 -2.00
CA PHE A 110 -3.72 -18.46 -0.59
C PHE A 110 -4.96 -17.65 -0.15
N LEU A 111 -5.02 -16.37 -0.48
CA LEU A 111 -6.13 -15.50 -0.12
C LEU A 111 -7.46 -15.99 -0.71
N ASP A 112 -7.43 -16.52 -1.93
CA ASP A 112 -8.61 -17.06 -2.61
C ASP A 112 -9.15 -18.33 -1.92
N THR A 113 -8.28 -19.12 -1.29
CA THR A 113 -8.68 -20.30 -0.49
C THR A 113 -9.20 -19.97 0.93
N LEU A 114 -9.15 -18.70 1.37
CA LEU A 114 -9.60 -18.35 2.72
C LEU A 114 -11.11 -18.59 2.89
N THR A 115 -11.47 -19.30 3.95
CA THR A 115 -12.86 -19.42 4.41
C THR A 115 -13.38 -18.09 4.94
N THR A 116 -14.70 -17.95 5.02
CA THR A 116 -15.38 -16.73 5.49
C THR A 116 -14.92 -16.30 6.89
N GLU A 117 -14.62 -17.25 7.78
CA GLU A 117 -14.13 -17.00 9.14
C GLU A 117 -12.82 -16.21 9.19
N HIS A 118 -11.92 -16.46 8.22
CA HIS A 118 -10.62 -15.81 8.14
C HIS A 118 -10.63 -14.52 7.32
N ARG A 119 -11.70 -14.23 6.57
CA ARG A 119 -11.79 -13.01 5.75
C ARG A 119 -12.08 -11.79 6.62
N ALA A 120 -11.28 -10.74 6.44
CA ALA A 120 -11.51 -9.42 7.00
C ALA A 120 -11.89 -8.42 5.90
N ARG A 121 -12.53 -7.29 6.26
CA ARG A 121 -12.95 -6.25 5.29
C ARG A 121 -11.80 -5.69 4.44
N HIS A 122 -10.58 -5.73 4.95
CA HIS A 122 -9.38 -5.20 4.32
C HIS A 122 -8.44 -6.30 3.80
N THR A 123 -8.94 -7.53 3.62
CA THR A 123 -8.15 -8.65 3.07
C THR A 123 -7.49 -8.24 1.75
N GLY A 124 -6.19 -8.53 1.61
CA GLY A 124 -5.41 -8.15 0.44
C GLY A 124 -4.86 -6.72 0.44
N ARG A 125 -5.35 -5.84 1.32
CA ARG A 125 -4.89 -4.43 1.43
C ARG A 125 -3.96 -4.18 2.62
N CYS A 126 -3.82 -5.16 3.51
CA CYS A 126 -2.97 -5.06 4.69
C CYS A 126 -1.48 -4.88 4.32
N PRO A 127 -0.70 -4.13 5.09
CA PRO A 127 0.73 -3.95 4.82
C PRO A 127 1.50 -5.27 4.81
N GLU A 128 1.06 -6.28 5.54
CA GLU A 128 1.65 -7.63 5.58
C GLU A 128 1.58 -8.32 4.22
N THR A 129 0.41 -8.27 3.56
CA THR A 129 0.22 -8.83 2.21
C THR A 129 1.11 -8.12 1.21
N VAL A 130 1.20 -6.79 1.30
CA VAL A 130 2.04 -5.97 0.40
C VAL A 130 3.52 -6.32 0.58
N LEU A 131 3.98 -6.43 1.83
CA LEU A 131 5.38 -6.76 2.15
C LEU A 131 5.76 -8.16 1.70
N LEU A 132 4.91 -9.16 1.99
CA LEU A 132 5.12 -10.54 1.52
C LEU A 132 5.16 -10.60 0.01
N SER A 133 4.21 -9.97 -0.68
CA SER A 133 4.15 -9.97 -2.13
C SER A 133 5.39 -9.33 -2.75
N ARG A 134 5.78 -8.14 -2.28
CA ARG A 134 7.01 -7.46 -2.73
C ARG A 134 8.25 -8.32 -2.49
N TYR A 135 8.38 -8.92 -1.31
CA TYR A 135 9.51 -9.80 -1.02
C TYR A 135 9.54 -10.99 -1.99
N LEU A 136 8.41 -11.70 -2.17
CA LEU A 136 8.35 -12.86 -3.06
C LEU A 136 8.66 -12.49 -4.51
N THR A 137 8.07 -11.41 -5.04
CA THR A 137 8.37 -10.91 -6.40
C THR A 137 9.85 -10.57 -6.56
N THR A 138 10.46 -9.87 -5.59
CA THR A 138 11.91 -9.57 -5.66
C THR A 138 12.76 -10.83 -5.63
N THR A 139 12.41 -11.84 -4.82
CA THR A 139 13.14 -13.11 -4.79
C THR A 139 12.95 -13.93 -6.07
N GLU A 140 11.78 -13.86 -6.70
CA GLU A 140 11.51 -14.49 -7.97
C GLU A 140 12.33 -13.85 -9.10
N ASN A 141 12.32 -12.53 -9.19
CA ASN A 141 13.10 -11.77 -10.17
C ASN A 141 14.61 -12.02 -10.00
N ALA A 142 15.12 -12.04 -8.77
CA ALA A 142 16.53 -12.33 -8.50
C ALA A 142 16.93 -13.75 -8.96
N ARG A 143 16.05 -14.74 -8.76
CA ARG A 143 16.30 -16.11 -9.25
C ARG A 143 16.20 -16.22 -10.77
N ALA A 144 15.26 -15.50 -11.38
CA ALA A 144 15.11 -15.44 -12.82
C ALA A 144 16.38 -14.85 -13.46
N ALA A 145 16.90 -13.74 -12.94
CA ALA A 145 18.14 -13.11 -13.42
C ALA A 145 19.35 -14.05 -13.32
N LYS A 146 19.55 -14.72 -12.17
CA LYS A 146 20.67 -15.68 -11.99
C LYS A 146 20.61 -16.86 -12.96
N ARG A 147 19.40 -17.32 -13.30
CA ARG A 147 19.20 -18.45 -14.22
C ARG A 147 19.22 -18.02 -15.69
N GLY A 148 18.73 -16.83 -16.00
CA GLY A 148 18.81 -16.21 -17.33
C GLY A 148 20.25 -16.03 -17.77
N ASN A 149 21.13 -15.56 -16.88
CA ASN A 149 22.56 -15.44 -17.17
C ASN A 149 23.28 -16.79 -17.42
N ARG A 150 22.64 -17.91 -17.07
CA ARG A 150 23.17 -19.27 -17.31
C ARG A 150 22.49 -19.98 -18.49
N ARG A 151 21.35 -19.47 -18.98
CA ARG A 151 20.59 -20.07 -20.08
C ARG A 151 20.86 -19.33 -21.38
N THR A 152 21.55 -19.98 -22.30
CA THR A 152 21.61 -19.62 -23.72
C THR A 152 20.32 -20.10 -24.41
N GLY A 153 19.18 -19.43 -24.19
CA GLY A 153 17.93 -19.75 -24.89
C GLY A 153 16.67 -19.12 -24.30
N ASN A 154 15.61 -19.04 -25.12
CA ASN A 154 14.31 -18.40 -24.86
C ASN A 154 13.41 -19.13 -23.82
N ALA A 155 14.00 -19.78 -22.83
CA ALA A 155 13.24 -20.63 -21.92
C ALA A 155 12.64 -19.80 -20.78
N LYS A 156 11.29 -19.78 -20.72
CA LYS A 156 10.47 -19.04 -19.75
C LYS A 156 11.00 -19.14 -18.30
N PRO A 157 11.01 -18.04 -17.53
CA PRO A 157 11.38 -18.06 -16.11
C PRO A 157 10.48 -19.00 -15.33
N ARG A 158 11.07 -19.87 -14.50
CA ARG A 158 10.31 -20.77 -13.62
C ARG A 158 9.72 -19.97 -12.46
N ALA A 159 8.40 -20.07 -12.30
CA ALA A 159 7.67 -19.48 -11.18
C ALA A 159 8.15 -20.02 -9.82
N LEU A 160 8.07 -19.20 -8.78
CA LEU A 160 8.33 -19.58 -7.39
C LEU A 160 7.33 -20.65 -6.93
N THR A 161 7.81 -21.76 -6.35
CA THR A 161 6.92 -22.74 -5.71
C THR A 161 6.66 -22.36 -4.25
N HIS A 162 5.58 -22.90 -3.64
CA HIS A 162 5.29 -22.67 -2.22
C HIS A 162 6.44 -23.08 -1.28
N SER A 163 7.10 -24.22 -1.53
CA SER A 163 8.23 -24.68 -0.71
C SER A 163 9.43 -23.74 -0.80
N GLU A 164 9.72 -23.21 -1.99
CA GLU A 164 10.75 -22.19 -2.19
C GLU A 164 10.39 -20.87 -1.49
N ALA A 165 9.12 -20.46 -1.54
CA ALA A 165 8.64 -19.27 -0.84
C ALA A 165 8.80 -19.38 0.68
N LYS A 166 8.39 -20.50 1.28
CA LYS A 166 8.61 -20.78 2.72
C LYS A 166 10.09 -20.78 3.07
N ARG A 167 10.95 -21.33 2.21
CA ARG A 167 12.41 -21.31 2.41
C ARG A 167 12.99 -19.90 2.32
N ALA A 168 12.49 -19.07 1.41
CA ALA A 168 12.92 -17.68 1.26
C ALA A 168 12.60 -16.87 2.53
N LEU A 169 11.39 -17.06 3.07
CA LEU A 169 10.89 -16.38 4.27
C LEU A 169 11.31 -17.05 5.60
N LYS A 170 12.21 -18.04 5.57
CA LYS A 170 12.66 -18.73 6.78
C LYS A 170 13.24 -17.72 7.78
N HIS A 171 12.78 -17.79 9.03
CA HIS A 171 13.14 -16.87 10.12
C HIS A 171 12.75 -15.41 9.90
N ALA A 172 11.84 -15.14 8.95
CA ALA A 172 11.29 -13.81 8.79
C ALA A 172 10.47 -13.40 10.02
N LYS A 173 10.60 -12.12 10.38
CA LYS A 173 9.84 -11.49 11.45
C LYS A 173 9.07 -10.32 10.87
N LEU A 174 7.83 -10.15 11.28
CA LEU A 174 7.01 -9.01 10.91
C LEU A 174 6.55 -8.29 12.15
N THR A 175 6.60 -6.96 12.14
CA THR A 175 6.00 -6.13 13.19
C THR A 175 5.15 -5.06 12.54
N ALA A 176 4.06 -4.67 13.19
CA ALA A 176 3.15 -3.65 12.71
C ALA A 176 2.75 -2.70 13.84
N ARG A 177 2.47 -1.45 13.49
CA ARG A 177 2.08 -0.39 14.42
C ARG A 177 0.93 0.43 13.85
N HIS A 178 0.06 0.90 14.74
CA HIS A 178 -1.00 1.82 14.36
C HIS A 178 -0.42 3.18 14.00
N ILE A 179 -0.96 3.77 12.93
CA ILE A 179 -0.75 5.17 12.58
C ILE A 179 -2.07 5.89 12.88
N ARG A 180 -1.97 6.94 13.67
CA ARG A 180 -3.05 7.81 14.15
C ARG A 180 -2.58 9.26 14.17
N GLU A 181 -3.48 10.18 14.42
CA GLU A 181 -3.20 11.58 14.70
C GLU A 181 -2.26 11.76 15.90
N ASP A 182 -1.56 12.90 15.91
CA ASP A 182 -0.71 13.29 17.05
C ASP A 182 -1.58 13.45 18.29
N GLY A 183 -1.21 12.76 19.37
CA GLY A 183 -1.97 12.74 20.62
C GLY A 183 -2.88 11.52 20.80
N ASP A 184 -3.14 10.71 19.76
CA ASP A 184 -3.89 9.46 19.94
C ASP A 184 -3.02 8.45 20.73
N PRO A 185 -3.49 7.95 21.89
CA PRO A 185 -2.75 6.99 22.72
C PRO A 185 -2.50 5.62 22.04
N LEU A 186 -3.22 5.32 20.96
CA LEU A 186 -3.02 4.14 20.12
C LEU A 186 -1.92 4.34 19.08
N HIS A 187 -1.52 5.58 18.76
CA HIS A 187 -0.44 5.84 17.82
C HIS A 187 0.83 5.08 18.23
N GLY A 188 1.47 4.42 17.27
CA GLY A 188 2.73 3.72 17.50
C GLY A 188 2.63 2.44 18.34
N ARG A 189 1.46 2.11 18.91
CA ARG A 189 1.22 0.82 19.57
C ARG A 189 1.25 -0.32 18.57
N TYR A 190 1.62 -1.51 19.05
CA TYR A 190 1.61 -2.72 18.23
C TYR A 190 0.21 -2.98 17.66
N ALA A 191 0.18 -3.23 16.36
CA ALA A 191 -1.03 -3.61 15.63
C ALA A 191 -0.95 -5.12 15.35
N PRO A 192 -1.81 -5.96 15.97
CA PRO A 192 -1.82 -7.38 15.67
C PRO A 192 -2.28 -7.62 14.23
N PRO A 193 -1.73 -8.63 13.53
CA PRO A 193 -2.17 -8.97 12.18
C PRO A 193 -3.66 -9.34 12.18
N CYS A 194 -4.39 -8.92 11.14
CA CYS A 194 -5.80 -9.31 11.00
C CYS A 194 -5.96 -10.82 10.80
N ARG A 195 -7.19 -11.34 10.85
CA ARG A 195 -7.46 -12.79 10.75
C ARG A 195 -6.86 -13.42 9.49
N ALA A 196 -7.05 -12.80 8.33
CA ALA A 196 -6.49 -13.25 7.06
C ALA A 196 -4.96 -13.23 7.07
N CYS A 197 -4.36 -12.15 7.58
CA CYS A 197 -2.91 -12.00 7.63
C CYS A 197 -2.27 -12.94 8.64
N SER A 198 -2.93 -13.24 9.76
CA SER A 198 -2.48 -14.22 10.74
C SER A 198 -2.37 -15.62 10.10
N ALA A 199 -3.38 -16.01 9.34
CA ALA A 199 -3.37 -17.28 8.58
C ALA A 199 -2.27 -17.28 7.50
N LEU A 200 -2.14 -16.18 6.75
CA LEU A 200 -1.13 -16.00 5.71
C LEU A 200 0.30 -16.09 6.26
N LEU A 201 0.58 -15.37 7.34
CA LEU A 201 1.89 -15.38 8.00
C LEU A 201 2.24 -16.77 8.52
N THR A 202 1.26 -17.47 9.11
CA THR A 202 1.42 -18.85 9.56
C THR A 202 1.74 -19.79 8.39
N HIS A 203 1.03 -19.67 7.27
CA HIS A 203 1.26 -20.50 6.08
C HIS A 203 2.68 -20.34 5.53
N PHE A 204 3.18 -19.10 5.45
CA PHE A 204 4.52 -18.80 4.95
C PHE A 204 5.64 -18.92 5.99
N GLY A 205 5.31 -19.17 7.26
CA GLY A 205 6.28 -19.33 8.35
C GLY A 205 6.92 -18.02 8.82
N VAL A 206 6.20 -16.90 8.69
CA VAL A 206 6.64 -15.58 9.15
C VAL A 206 6.10 -15.33 10.55
N ARG A 207 6.97 -14.96 11.49
CA ARG A 207 6.57 -14.71 12.88
C ARG A 207 6.14 -13.25 13.08
N PRO A 208 4.90 -12.97 13.51
CA PRO A 208 4.54 -11.66 14.02
C PRO A 208 5.25 -11.40 15.36
N VAL A 209 5.81 -10.21 15.53
CA VAL A 209 6.59 -9.81 16.69
C VAL A 209 6.06 -8.47 17.21
N ASP A 210 5.64 -8.49 18.48
CA ASP A 210 5.41 -7.29 19.25
C ASP A 210 6.75 -6.83 19.88
N PRO A 211 7.27 -5.65 19.50
CA PRO A 211 8.52 -5.14 20.06
C PRO A 211 8.40 -4.88 21.57
N GLY A 212 7.20 -4.58 22.09
CA GLY A 212 6.97 -4.32 23.51
C GLY A 212 7.16 -5.56 24.39
N THR A 213 6.91 -6.76 23.85
CA THR A 213 7.09 -8.03 24.58
C THR A 213 8.47 -8.67 24.37
N THR A 214 9.20 -8.21 23.35
CA THR A 214 10.55 -8.73 23.03
C THR A 214 11.66 -7.92 23.74
N GLY A 215 11.36 -6.72 24.22
CA GLY A 215 12.30 -5.81 24.88
C GLY A 215 12.77 -6.22 26.29
N GLU A 216 12.14 -7.22 26.92
CA GLU A 216 12.54 -7.65 28.28
C GLU A 216 13.77 -8.57 28.30
N LYS A 217 14.36 -8.92 27.15
CA LYS A 217 15.60 -9.70 27.12
C LYS A 217 16.59 -9.21 26.06
N ALA A 218 17.26 -8.10 26.36
CA ALA A 218 18.52 -7.74 25.74
C ALA A 218 19.65 -7.92 26.77
N PRO A 219 20.43 -9.02 26.74
CA PRO A 219 21.71 -9.04 27.45
C PRO A 219 22.73 -8.18 26.69
N ARG A 220 23.43 -7.32 27.44
CA ARG A 220 24.69 -6.68 27.03
C ARG A 220 25.81 -7.69 26.91
#